data_AF-A0A3B8ME30-F1
#
_entry.id   AF-A0A3B8ME30-F1
#
_cell.length_a   1.000
_cell.length_b   1.000
_cell.length_c   1.000
_cell.angle_alpha   90.00
_cell.angle_beta   90.00
_cell.angle_gamma   90.00
#
_symmetry.space_group_name_H-M   'P 1'
#
loop_
_entity.id
_entity.type
_entity.pdbx_description
1 polymer ?
#
loop_
_entity_poly.entity_id
_entity_poly.type
_entity_poly.pdbx_seq_one_letter_code
_entity_poly.pdbx_strand_id
1 'polypeptide(L)'
;MPRYTKFDKTREDPFPISRTGIDQFLRDPRTFVLQRKYGLKPPSMVPLTLAVATDHLLKNEFDGYREKQSSEHPVFKKYGLEVIPYQHAKIEDWRNNFKGIRYLDEVTNLEVFGAVDDVWEDI
;
A
#
# COMPACT_ATOMS: atom_id res chain seq x y z
N MET A 1 -14.53 0.93 10.61
CA MET A 1 -14.47 2.04 11.57
C MET A 1 -13.87 3.27 10.89
N PRO A 2 -14.44 4.47 11.05
CA PRO A 2 -13.84 5.69 10.52
C PRO A 2 -12.49 5.92 11.22
N ARG A 3 -11.40 5.90 10.45
CA ARG A 3 -10.06 6.06 11.00
C ARG A 3 -9.74 7.53 11.17
N TYR A 4 -9.47 7.91 12.41
CA TYR A 4 -9.00 9.23 12.79
C TYR A 4 -7.59 9.41 12.24
N THR A 5 -7.35 10.55 11.62
CA THR A 5 -6.07 10.87 10.98
C THR A 5 -5.20 11.76 11.86
N LYS A 6 -5.75 12.25 12.98
CA LYS A 6 -5.07 13.04 13.99
C LYS A 6 -4.89 12.24 15.27
N PHE A 7 -3.68 12.20 15.79
CA PHE A 7 -3.32 11.58 17.06
C PHE A 7 -3.98 12.33 18.22
N ASP A 8 -4.61 11.57 19.11
CA ASP A 8 -5.21 12.05 20.34
C ASP A 8 -4.80 11.11 21.47
N LYS A 9 -4.07 11.64 22.45
CA LYS A 9 -3.55 10.87 23.58
C LYS A 9 -4.64 10.37 24.54
N THR A 10 -5.85 10.90 24.45
CA THR A 10 -6.98 10.49 25.30
C THR A 10 -7.69 9.25 24.77
N ARG A 11 -7.35 8.83 23.54
CA ARG A 11 -7.90 7.63 22.91
C ARG A 11 -7.09 6.40 23.31
N GLU A 12 -7.81 5.32 23.56
CA GLU A 12 -7.21 4.01 23.85
C GLU A 12 -7.05 3.15 22.59
N ASP A 13 -7.77 3.47 21.51
CA ASP A 13 -7.69 2.69 20.29
C ASP A 13 -6.38 2.92 19.51
N PRO A 14 -5.90 1.91 18.76
CA PRO A 14 -4.61 1.99 18.07
C PRO A 14 -4.54 3.09 17.02
N PHE A 15 -3.49 3.91 17.06
CA PHE A 15 -3.32 4.98 16.09
C PHE A 15 -2.85 4.45 14.74
N PRO A 16 -3.62 4.66 13.64
CA PRO A 16 -3.27 4.09 12.35
C PRO A 16 -2.16 4.89 11.65
N ILE A 17 -1.09 4.22 11.26
CA ILE A 17 0.04 4.79 10.53
C ILE A 17 0.33 4.01 9.25
N SER A 18 0.41 4.72 8.11
CA SER A 18 0.78 4.10 6.84
C SER A 18 2.31 4.10 6.63
N ARG A 19 2.81 3.29 5.69
CA ARG A 19 4.21 3.37 5.23
C ARG A 19 4.63 4.80 4.87
N THR A 20 3.79 5.56 4.17
CA THR A 20 4.04 6.98 3.85
C THR A 20 4.08 7.86 5.09
N GLY A 21 3.30 7.53 6.13
CA GLY A 21 3.39 8.22 7.43
C GLY A 21 4.71 7.98 8.14
N ILE A 22 5.23 6.75 8.08
CA ILE A 22 6.54 6.39 8.62
C ILE A 22 7.65 7.11 7.84
N ASP A 23 7.61 7.06 6.51
CA ASP A 23 8.56 7.75 5.63
C ASP A 23 8.57 9.27 5.89
N GLN A 24 7.38 9.86 6.09
CA GLN A 24 7.27 11.27 6.48
C GLN A 24 7.99 11.56 7.81
N PHE A 25 7.83 10.71 8.82
CA PHE A 25 8.52 10.87 10.11
C PHE A 25 10.03 10.76 9.95
N LEU A 26 10.51 9.77 9.19
CA LEU A 26 11.93 9.58 8.92
C LEU A 26 12.53 10.79 8.19
N ARG A 27 11.80 11.38 7.24
CA ARG A 27 12.23 12.57 6.51
C ARG A 27 12.22 13.83 7.35
N ASP A 28 11.14 14.07 8.10
CA ASP A 28 11.01 15.21 9.00
C ASP A 28 10.01 14.95 10.14
N PRO A 29 10.50 14.66 11.35
CA PRO A 29 9.66 14.46 12.53
C PRO A 29 8.78 15.66 12.87
N ARG A 30 9.23 16.89 12.60
CA ARG A 30 8.48 18.11 12.91
C ARG A 30 7.24 18.21 12.05
N THR A 31 7.38 18.05 10.73
CA THR A 31 6.24 18.08 9.81
C THR A 31 5.29 16.92 10.07
N PHE A 32 5.81 15.74 10.42
CA PHE A 32 4.98 14.62 10.86
C PHE A 32 4.11 15.00 12.07
N VAL A 33 4.67 15.58 13.13
CA VAL A 33 3.90 15.99 14.32
C VAL A 33 2.90 17.08 13.98
N LEU A 34 3.28 18.08 13.17
CA LEU A 34 2.37 19.13 12.72
C LEU A 34 1.16 18.56 11.98
N GLN A 35 1.36 17.58 11.11
CA GLN A 35 0.27 16.93 10.39
C GLN A 35 -0.55 15.99 11.27
N ARG A 36 0.10 15.11 12.03
CA ARG A 36 -0.56 14.05 12.79
C ARG A 36 -1.16 14.53 14.10
N LYS A 37 -0.59 15.52 14.78
CA LYS A 37 -1.17 16.03 16.04
C LYS A 37 -2.04 17.25 15.81
N TYR A 38 -1.56 18.20 15.01
CA TYR A 38 -2.22 19.50 14.84
C TYR A 38 -3.11 19.56 13.58
N GLY A 39 -2.96 18.62 12.65
CA GLY A 39 -3.73 18.58 11.41
C GLY A 39 -3.25 19.54 10.33
N LEU A 40 -2.05 20.10 10.46
CA LEU A 40 -1.45 20.96 9.44
C LEU A 40 -0.98 20.10 8.26
N LYS A 41 -1.73 20.13 7.16
CA LYS A 41 -1.40 19.36 5.95
C LYS A 41 -0.40 20.12 5.09
N PRO A 42 0.58 19.43 4.46
CA PRO A 42 1.39 20.05 3.44
C PRO A 42 0.53 20.44 2.22
N PRO A 43 1.00 21.37 1.37
CA PRO A 43 0.37 21.64 0.08
C PRO A 43 0.19 20.36 -0.74
N SER A 44 -0.94 20.24 -1.43
CA SER A 44 -1.22 19.10 -2.31
C SER A 44 -0.31 19.13 -3.54
N MET A 45 0.27 17.99 -3.89
CA MET A 45 0.91 17.82 -5.20
C MET A 45 -0.13 17.70 -6.31
N VAL A 46 0.28 18.02 -7.54
CA VAL A 46 -0.52 17.74 -8.74
C VAL A 46 -0.74 16.23 -8.84
N PRO A 47 -1.95 15.75 -9.15
CA PRO A 47 -2.21 14.33 -9.32
C PRO A 47 -1.36 13.72 -10.44
N LEU A 48 -0.76 12.55 -10.19
CA LEU A 48 0.01 11.79 -11.18
C LEU A 48 -0.90 10.94 -12.08
N THR A 49 -1.83 11.58 -12.78
CA THR A 49 -2.91 10.91 -13.53
C THR A 49 -2.40 9.91 -14.56
N LEU A 50 -1.32 10.23 -15.27
CA LEU A 50 -0.70 9.32 -16.24
C LEU A 50 -0.17 8.05 -15.57
N ALA A 51 0.58 8.19 -14.47
CA ALA A 51 1.13 7.05 -13.75
C ALA A 51 0.01 6.14 -13.21
N VAL A 52 -1.07 6.74 -12.68
CA VAL A 52 -2.25 6.00 -12.22
C VAL A 52 -2.93 5.24 -13.36
N ALA A 53 -3.06 5.86 -14.54
CA ALA A 53 -3.66 5.21 -15.70
C ALA A 53 -2.80 4.03 -16.21
N THR A 54 -1.48 4.22 -16.28
CA THR A 54 -0.54 3.14 -16.67
C THR A 54 -0.58 1.97 -15.68
N ASP A 55 -0.54 2.25 -14.38
CA ASP A 55 -0.65 1.23 -13.33
C ASP A 55 -1.96 0.43 -13.46
N HIS A 56 -3.08 1.12 -13.70
CA HIS A 56 -4.37 0.46 -13.89
C HIS A 56 -4.38 -0.47 -15.12
N LEU A 57 -3.79 -0.06 -16.24
CA LEU A 57 -3.71 -0.90 -17.44
C LEU A 57 -2.84 -2.14 -17.20
N LEU A 58 -1.69 -1.98 -16.54
CA LEU A 58 -0.79 -3.09 -16.20
C LEU A 58 -1.46 -4.07 -15.25
N LYS A 59 -2.15 -3.58 -14.21
CA LYS A 59 -2.88 -4.43 -13.27
C LYS A 59 -3.96 -5.25 -13.99
N ASN A 60 -4.77 -4.60 -14.83
CA ASN A 60 -5.80 -5.29 -15.60
C ASN A 60 -5.23 -6.37 -16.54
N GLU A 61 -4.07 -6.12 -17.17
CA GLU A 61 -3.38 -7.13 -17.97
C GLU A 61 -2.94 -8.32 -17.11
N PHE A 62 -2.23 -8.07 -16.01
CA PHE A 62 -1.70 -9.13 -15.16
C PHE A 62 -2.75 -9.86 -14.33
N ASP A 63 -3.91 -9.26 -14.07
CA ASP A 63 -5.06 -9.95 -13.48
C ASP A 63 -5.50 -11.12 -14.37
N GLY A 64 -5.49 -10.95 -15.70
CA GLY A 64 -5.76 -12.04 -16.64
C GLY A 64 -4.70 -13.16 -16.64
N TYR A 65 -3.43 -12.84 -16.38
CA TYR A 65 -2.38 -13.85 -16.22
C TYR A 65 -2.46 -14.54 -14.86
N ARG A 66 -2.93 -13.84 -13.82
CA ARG A 66 -3.15 -14.40 -12.49
C ARG A 66 -4.25 -15.45 -12.52
N GLU A 67 -5.40 -15.16 -13.14
CA GLU A 67 -6.49 -16.12 -13.28
C GLU A 67 -6.07 -17.40 -14.03
N LYS A 68 -5.21 -17.23 -15.04
CA LYS A 68 -4.67 -18.34 -15.83
C LYS A 68 -3.49 -19.06 -15.16
N GLN A 69 -2.92 -18.48 -14.11
CA GLN A 69 -1.66 -18.92 -13.49
C GLN A 69 -0.57 -19.16 -14.55
N SER A 70 -0.24 -18.10 -15.30
CA SER A 70 0.57 -18.20 -16.51
C SER A 70 1.74 -17.22 -16.54
N SER A 71 2.92 -17.73 -16.89
CA SER A 71 4.15 -16.95 -17.14
C SER A 71 4.31 -16.55 -18.61
N GLU A 72 3.27 -16.69 -19.43
CA GLU A 72 3.39 -16.58 -20.89
C GLU A 72 3.49 -15.14 -21.43
N HIS A 73 3.52 -14.15 -20.55
CA HIS A 73 3.56 -12.75 -20.93
C HIS A 73 4.78 -12.45 -21.84
N PRO A 74 4.64 -11.69 -22.94
CA PRO A 74 5.72 -11.48 -23.91
C PRO A 74 7.01 -10.91 -23.30
N VAL A 75 6.90 -10.04 -22.29
CA VAL A 75 8.06 -9.50 -21.57
C VAL A 75 8.78 -10.60 -20.78
N PHE A 76 8.04 -11.51 -20.15
CA PHE A 76 8.64 -12.60 -19.38
C PHE A 76 9.38 -13.56 -20.31
N LYS A 77 8.75 -13.97 -21.42
CA LYS A 77 9.38 -14.79 -22.46
C LYS A 77 10.64 -14.12 -23.03
N LYS A 78 10.59 -12.82 -23.31
CA LYS A 78 11.73 -12.06 -23.85
C LYS A 78 12.95 -12.07 -22.90
N TYR A 79 12.71 -12.05 -21.59
CA TYR A 79 13.77 -11.99 -20.58
C TYR A 79 14.02 -13.31 -19.84
N GLY A 80 13.34 -14.40 -20.23
CA GLY A 80 13.46 -15.70 -19.58
C GLY A 80 13.01 -15.68 -18.11
N LEU A 81 11.96 -14.93 -17.79
CA LEU A 81 11.41 -14.87 -16.44
C LEU A 81 10.39 -16.00 -16.25
N GLU A 82 10.64 -16.87 -15.27
CA GLU A 82 9.77 -18.00 -14.92
C GLU A 82 8.94 -17.66 -13.68
N VAL A 83 8.12 -16.61 -13.80
CA VAL A 83 7.29 -16.10 -12.69
C VAL A 83 5.82 -16.01 -13.08
N ILE A 84 4.94 -16.22 -12.10
CA ILE A 84 3.49 -16.00 -12.23
C ILE A 84 2.99 -15.02 -11.17
N PRO A 85 1.90 -14.28 -11.45
CA PRO A 85 1.26 -13.51 -10.40
C PRO A 85 0.64 -14.47 -9.39
N TYR A 86 1.02 -14.32 -8.12
CA TYR A 86 0.62 -15.21 -7.03
C TYR A 86 -0.90 -15.15 -6.82
N GLN A 87 -1.56 -16.30 -6.79
CA GLN A 87 -2.99 -16.40 -6.54
C GLN A 87 -3.28 -16.79 -5.09
N HIS A 88 -3.99 -15.92 -4.38
CA HIS A 88 -4.40 -16.18 -2.99
C HIS A 88 -5.79 -15.62 -2.72
N ALA A 89 -6.57 -16.30 -1.88
CA ALA A 89 -7.95 -15.89 -1.55
C ALA A 89 -8.07 -14.47 -0.95
N LYS A 90 -6.97 -13.95 -0.39
CA LYS A 90 -6.88 -12.60 0.20
C LYS A 90 -6.11 -11.58 -0.66
N ILE A 91 -5.72 -11.92 -1.89
CA ILE A 91 -4.87 -11.05 -2.72
C ILE A 91 -5.53 -9.68 -2.96
N GLU A 92 -6.84 -9.66 -3.19
CA GLU A 92 -7.61 -8.42 -3.37
C GLU A 92 -7.68 -7.58 -2.09
N ASP A 93 -7.69 -8.21 -0.91
CA ASP A 93 -7.62 -7.48 0.36
C ASP A 93 -6.22 -6.88 0.56
N TRP A 94 -5.17 -7.61 0.21
CA TRP A 94 -3.77 -7.16 0.32
C TRP A 94 -3.44 -6.01 -0.63
N ARG A 95 -4.02 -6.01 -1.84
CA ARG A 95 -3.86 -4.95 -2.86
C ARG A 95 -4.74 -3.72 -2.61
N ASN A 96 -5.75 -3.83 -1.74
CA ASN A 96 -6.68 -2.74 -1.46
C ASN A 96 -6.13 -1.75 -0.42
N ASN A 97 -5.87 -0.51 -0.81
CA ASN A 97 -5.34 0.54 0.07
C ASN A 97 -6.18 0.84 1.35
N PHE A 98 -7.49 0.54 1.34
CA PHE A 98 -8.37 0.77 2.49
C PHE A 98 -8.40 -0.41 3.47
N LYS A 99 -8.19 -1.63 2.96
CA LYS A 99 -8.09 -2.86 3.75
C LYS A 99 -6.63 -3.15 4.07
N GLY A 100 -5.88 -3.62 3.07
CA GLY A 100 -4.46 -3.86 3.09
C GLY A 100 -4.05 -4.91 4.11
N ILE A 101 -2.75 -4.98 4.33
CA ILE A 101 -2.13 -5.70 5.43
C ILE A 101 -2.04 -4.75 6.62
N ARG A 102 -2.25 -5.30 7.82
CA ARG A 102 -2.26 -4.57 9.09
C ARG A 102 -1.45 -5.31 10.13
N TYR A 103 -0.74 -4.54 10.94
CA TYR A 103 0.03 -5.03 12.07
C TYR A 103 -0.13 -4.05 13.23
N LEU A 104 -0.58 -4.56 14.38
CA LEU A 104 -0.62 -3.80 15.62
C LEU A 104 0.69 -4.01 16.37
N ASP A 105 1.41 -2.92 16.62
CA ASP A 105 2.51 -2.92 17.59
C ASP A 105 1.96 -2.62 18.98
N GLU A 106 1.82 -3.67 19.79
CA GLU A 106 1.23 -3.61 21.14
C GLU A 106 2.00 -2.67 22.08
N VAL A 107 3.30 -2.50 21.86
CA VAL A 107 4.15 -1.65 22.72
C VAL A 107 3.85 -0.17 22.52
N THR A 108 3.64 0.26 21.28
CA THR A 108 3.40 1.67 20.94
C THR A 108 1.92 1.99 20.71
N ASN A 109 1.05 0.98 20.67
CA ASN A 109 -0.35 1.09 20.27
C ASN A 109 -0.52 1.75 18.88
N LEU A 110 0.40 1.42 17.96
CA LEU A 110 0.37 1.87 16.58
C LEU A 110 -0.12 0.74 15.68
N GLU A 111 -1.13 1.02 14.85
CA GLU A 111 -1.56 0.11 13.79
C GLU A 111 -0.85 0.50 12.49
N VAL A 112 0.19 -0.25 12.12
CA VAL A 112 0.89 -0.09 10.85
C VAL A 112 0.07 -0.75 9.76
N PHE A 113 -0.22 -0.02 8.69
CA PHE A 113 -0.96 -0.57 7.55
C PHE A 113 -0.40 -0.17 6.20
N GLY A 114 -0.66 -1.01 5.20
CA GLY A 114 -0.29 -0.74 3.82
C GLY A 114 -0.93 -1.77 2.88
N ALA A 115 -0.90 -1.47 1.59
CA ALA A 115 -1.22 -2.44 0.55
C ALA A 115 0.05 -2.79 -0.22
N VAL A 116 0.07 -3.97 -0.80
CA VAL A 116 1.10 -4.38 -1.79
C VAL A 116 0.59 -4.08 -3.19
N ASP A 117 1.47 -3.76 -4.13
CA ASP A 117 1.06 -3.58 -5.52
C ASP A 117 0.70 -4.93 -6.16
N ASP A 118 1.61 -5.90 -6.01
CA ASP A 118 1.42 -7.29 -6.46
C ASP A 118 2.35 -8.25 -5.70
N VAL A 119 2.10 -9.55 -5.85
CA VAL A 119 2.95 -10.63 -5.34
C VAL A 119 3.21 -11.60 -6.48
N TRP A 120 4.46 -12.02 -6.63
CA TRP A 120 4.92 -12.91 -7.69
C TRP A 120 5.58 -14.13 -7.06
N GLU A 121 5.41 -15.28 -7.70
CA GLU A 121 6.06 -16.53 -7.31
C GLU A 121 6.82 -17.12 -8.50
N ASP A 122 7.94 -17.76 -8.21
CA ASP A 122 8.70 -18.53 -9.20
C ASP A 122 7.96 -19.84 -9.51
N ILE A 123 8.10 -20.34 -10.74
CA ILE A 123 7.59 -21.65 -11.18
C ILE A 123 8.62 -22.75 -10.93
#